data_AF-U4L9S4-F1
#
_entry.id   AF-U4L9S4-F1
#
_cell.length_a   1.000
_cell.length_b   1.000
_cell.length_c   1.000
_cell.angle_alpha   90.00
_cell.angle_beta   90.00
_cell.angle_gamma   90.00
#
_symmetry.space_group_name_H-M   'P 1'
#
loop_
_entity.id
_entity.type
_entity.pdbx_description
1 polymer ?
#
loop_
_entity_poly.entity_id
_entity_poly.type
_entity_poly.pdbx_seq_one_letter_code
_entity_poly.pdbx_strand_id
1 'polypeptide(L)'
;MFRSLPNYKSIFFRFGKAKSPAEYHELGLSTAKIGMAKWRLAKISPISNLNLNPLLVIPKRGFHVSPVSSQSDLEKFFGKYPEFDYKPGRNAAREFQRLAGEKGWSQAQMELKEMKKKKGGGEQPKKKMSPEEKRLTALESEYGDAKTKFYRAFQKEFNAVFDIGYLCEVLGLEIPETGLKKMLRTVHVNIYELHHYEKALRKGRTAKIVDMDRALMRQSKSMALLSGSGTDINIETSGDIIMFRFKKVEDLADYTHENGLIYSKMLAKEEGALKHMLRHVGLGRGFRSIERKNSTDSLTLRRITVGS
;
A
#
# COMPACT_ATOMS: atom_id res chain seq x y z
N MET A 1 -39.75 -3.03 31.17
CA MET A 1 -39.55 -2.15 30.01
C MET A 1 -38.17 -2.38 29.42
N PHE A 2 -38.04 -3.29 28.45
CA PHE A 2 -36.81 -3.46 27.66
C PHE A 2 -37.22 -3.34 26.19
N ARG A 3 -36.76 -2.28 25.51
CA ARG A 3 -36.98 -2.09 24.08
C ARG A 3 -36.03 -2.99 23.32
N SER A 4 -36.57 -3.91 22.53
CA SER A 4 -35.82 -4.73 21.59
C SER A 4 -35.34 -3.87 20.42
N LEU A 5 -34.10 -4.11 19.98
CA LEU A 5 -33.53 -3.52 18.78
C LEU A 5 -33.99 -4.34 17.56
N PRO A 6 -34.26 -3.72 16.39
CA PRO A 6 -34.74 -4.43 15.23
C PRO A 6 -33.62 -5.14 14.45
N ASN A 7 -33.95 -6.37 14.03
CA ASN A 7 -33.27 -7.18 13.03
C ASN A 7 -33.01 -6.40 11.74
N TYR A 8 -31.74 -6.26 11.34
CA TYR A 8 -31.39 -5.85 9.98
C TYR A 8 -31.41 -7.05 9.04
N LYS A 9 -32.48 -7.15 8.25
CA LYS A 9 -32.57 -8.04 7.08
C LYS A 9 -31.59 -7.56 6.01
N SER A 10 -30.82 -8.51 5.49
CA SER A 10 -29.98 -8.39 4.31
C SER A 10 -30.80 -7.96 3.08
N ILE A 11 -30.44 -6.83 2.48
CA ILE A 11 -30.95 -6.39 1.18
C ILE A 11 -30.13 -7.11 0.09
N PHE A 12 -30.78 -8.02 -0.63
CA PHE A 12 -30.27 -8.59 -1.87
C PHE A 12 -30.59 -7.63 -3.03
N PHE A 13 -29.57 -7.06 -3.67
CA PHE A 13 -29.72 -6.47 -5.00
C PHE A 13 -29.60 -7.58 -6.06
N ARG A 14 -30.73 -7.96 -6.66
CA ARG A 14 -30.76 -8.66 -7.96
C ARG A 14 -30.42 -7.65 -9.04
N PHE A 15 -29.25 -7.78 -9.68
CA PHE A 15 -29.01 -7.11 -10.95
C PHE A 15 -29.73 -7.87 -12.06
N GLY A 16 -30.59 -7.15 -12.78
CA GLY A 16 -31.31 -7.63 -13.95
C GLY A 16 -30.36 -7.99 -15.09
N LYS A 17 -30.80 -8.98 -15.88
CA LYS A 17 -30.11 -9.46 -17.08
C LYS A 17 -29.94 -8.32 -18.10
N ALA A 18 -28.73 -8.21 -18.65
CA ALA A 18 -28.46 -7.33 -19.78
C ALA A 18 -29.22 -7.80 -21.03
N LYS A 19 -29.86 -6.87 -21.72
CA LYS A 19 -30.47 -7.07 -23.05
C LYS A 19 -29.36 -7.17 -24.12
N SER A 20 -29.60 -7.99 -25.14
CA SER A 20 -28.66 -8.25 -26.25
C SER A 20 -28.53 -7.06 -27.21
N PRO A 21 -27.37 -6.88 -27.85
CA PRO A 21 -27.11 -5.79 -28.78
C PRO A 21 -27.64 -6.13 -30.18
N ALA A 22 -28.92 -5.85 -30.43
CA ALA A 22 -29.52 -5.92 -31.76
C ALA A 22 -30.66 -4.90 -31.86
N GLU A 23 -30.35 -3.61 -31.71
CA GLU A 23 -31.31 -2.52 -31.93
C GLU A 23 -30.59 -1.16 -31.95
N TYR A 24 -29.78 -0.90 -32.98
CA TYR A 24 -29.43 0.46 -33.40
C TYR A 24 -29.17 0.45 -34.90
N HIS A 25 -30.25 0.53 -35.67
CA HIS A 25 -30.24 0.98 -37.05
C HIS A 25 -31.17 2.18 -37.12
N GLU A 26 -30.60 3.36 -37.28
CA GLU A 26 -31.11 4.52 -38.03
C GLU A 26 -30.35 5.74 -37.55
N LEU A 27 -29.45 6.22 -38.41
CA LEU A 27 -29.09 7.62 -38.66
C LEU A 27 -27.92 7.54 -39.64
N GLY A 28 -28.27 7.42 -40.92
CA GLY A 28 -27.33 7.27 -42.01
C GLY A 28 -26.40 8.47 -42.12
N LEU A 29 -25.09 8.23 -41.97
CA LEU A 29 -24.04 9.16 -42.37
C LEU A 29 -22.84 8.37 -42.94
N SER A 30 -22.73 8.47 -44.26
CA SER A 30 -21.53 8.51 -45.11
C SER A 30 -20.28 7.72 -44.70
N THR A 31 -20.00 6.66 -45.47
CA THR A 31 -18.72 5.92 -45.49
C THR A 31 -17.63 6.72 -46.22
N ALA A 32 -16.79 7.43 -45.46
CA ALA A 32 -15.51 7.93 -45.96
C ALA A 32 -14.43 6.86 -45.85
N LYS A 33 -13.86 6.50 -47.01
CA LYS A 33 -12.71 5.62 -47.20
C LYS A 33 -11.51 6.05 -46.34
N ILE A 34 -10.98 5.16 -45.52
CA ILE A 34 -9.62 5.26 -45.00
C ILE A 34 -8.86 4.00 -45.39
N GLY A 35 -7.81 4.21 -46.19
CA GLY A 35 -6.99 3.18 -46.80
C GLY A 35 -6.18 2.37 -45.79
N MET A 36 -6.03 1.08 -46.09
CA MET A 36 -5.12 0.18 -45.39
C MET A 36 -3.67 0.53 -45.72
N ALA A 37 -2.94 1.06 -44.75
CA ALA A 37 -1.48 1.14 -44.81
C ALA A 37 -0.87 -0.14 -44.21
N LYS A 38 -0.17 -0.86 -45.08
CA LYS A 38 0.52 -2.13 -44.86
C LYS A 38 1.83 -1.87 -44.10
N TRP A 39 1.91 -2.22 -42.81
CA TRP A 39 3.17 -2.12 -42.05
C TRP A 39 4.04 -3.36 -42.28
N ARG A 40 5.22 -3.14 -42.88
CA ARG A 40 6.31 -4.12 -42.99
C ARG A 40 7.03 -4.23 -41.65
N LEU A 41 7.19 -5.47 -41.17
CA LEU A 41 8.06 -5.83 -40.05
C LEU A 41 9.53 -5.64 -40.44
N ALA A 42 10.22 -4.71 -39.78
CA ALA A 42 11.67 -4.64 -39.77
C ALA A 42 12.23 -5.40 -38.56
N LYS A 43 13.26 -6.20 -38.81
CA LYS A 43 13.94 -7.10 -37.87
C LYS A 43 14.59 -6.32 -36.73
N ILE A 44 14.39 -6.79 -35.50
CA ILE A 44 15.05 -6.30 -34.28
C ILE A 44 16.39 -7.02 -34.11
N SER A 45 17.43 -6.28 -33.73
CA SER A 45 18.75 -6.71 -33.29
C SER A 45 19.17 -5.84 -32.09
N PRO A 46 20.15 -6.24 -31.26
CA PRO A 46 19.93 -6.38 -29.82
C PRO A 46 20.24 -5.14 -28.97
N ILE A 47 19.63 -5.18 -27.78
CA ILE A 47 19.63 -4.22 -26.70
C ILE A 47 21.06 -3.90 -26.23
N SER A 48 21.49 -2.67 -26.46
CA SER A 48 22.47 -1.97 -25.62
C SER A 48 22.12 -0.50 -25.65
N ASN A 49 21.40 -0.04 -24.62
CA ASN A 49 21.30 1.36 -24.20
C ASN A 49 20.48 1.44 -22.91
N LEU A 50 21.18 1.61 -21.79
CA LEU A 50 20.58 2.17 -20.58
C LEU A 50 20.21 3.62 -20.92
N ASN A 51 18.93 3.86 -21.16
CA ASN A 51 18.38 5.17 -21.41
C ASN A 51 18.48 5.99 -20.11
N LEU A 52 19.54 6.80 -20.00
CA LEU A 52 19.60 7.89 -19.03
C LEU A 52 18.50 8.88 -19.43
N ASN A 53 17.35 8.79 -18.75
CA ASN A 53 16.27 9.74 -18.94
C ASN A 53 16.82 11.17 -18.78
N PRO A 54 16.61 12.08 -19.75
CA PRO A 54 16.93 13.48 -19.57
C PRO A 54 16.15 13.97 -18.34
N LEU A 55 16.87 14.62 -17.42
CA LEU A 55 16.30 15.20 -16.21
C LEU A 55 15.01 15.94 -16.56
N LEU A 56 13.86 15.38 -16.18
CA LEU A 56 12.58 16.05 -16.29
C LEU A 56 12.68 17.30 -15.43
N VAL A 57 12.90 18.45 -16.07
CA VAL A 57 12.71 19.76 -15.46
C VAL A 57 11.20 19.88 -15.26
N ILE A 58 10.72 19.38 -14.12
CA ILE A 58 9.32 19.49 -13.74
C ILE A 58 9.03 21.00 -13.68
N PRO A 59 8.19 21.54 -14.58
CA PRO A 59 7.88 22.96 -14.54
C PRO A 59 7.33 23.24 -13.15
N LYS A 60 7.97 24.16 -12.43
CA LYS A 60 7.50 24.63 -11.12
C LYS A 60 6.13 25.25 -11.36
N ARG A 61 5.05 24.44 -11.32
CA ARG A 61 3.71 24.99 -11.12
C ARG A 61 3.87 25.92 -9.93
N GLY A 62 3.45 27.16 -10.09
CA GLY A 62 3.39 28.14 -9.02
C GLY A 62 2.38 27.66 -7.98
N PHE A 63 2.73 26.63 -7.22
CA PHE A 63 2.06 26.26 -6.01
C PHE A 63 2.29 27.45 -5.10
N HIS A 64 1.26 28.29 -4.98
CA HIS A 64 1.16 29.29 -3.95
C HIS A 64 1.30 28.54 -2.63
N VAL A 65 2.53 28.48 -2.11
CA VAL A 65 2.80 28.00 -0.76
C VAL A 65 2.28 29.12 0.13
N SER A 66 1.00 29.04 0.50
CA SER A 66 0.44 29.94 1.49
C SER A 66 1.32 29.85 2.74
N PRO A 67 1.93 30.97 3.19
CA PRO A 67 2.83 30.97 4.33
C PRO A 67 1.98 30.87 5.59
N VAL A 68 1.70 29.65 6.04
CA VAL A 68 1.15 29.41 7.36
C VAL A 68 1.85 28.20 7.94
N SER A 69 2.46 28.40 9.09
CA SER A 69 3.12 27.45 9.99
C SER A 69 2.16 26.37 10.54
N SER A 70 1.21 25.91 9.73
CA SER A 70 0.28 24.86 10.09
C SER A 70 1.03 23.54 10.04
N GLN A 71 1.46 23.07 11.21
CA GLN A 71 1.99 21.72 11.38
C GLN A 71 1.16 20.72 10.57
N SER A 72 1.85 19.85 9.83
CA SER A 72 1.22 18.80 9.02
C SER A 72 0.40 17.87 9.92
N ASP A 73 -0.60 17.18 9.35
CA ASP A 73 -1.38 16.22 10.14
C ASP A 73 -0.52 15.08 10.70
N LEU A 74 0.55 14.68 9.97
CA LEU A 74 1.56 13.76 10.49
C LEU A 74 2.40 14.38 11.61
N GLU A 75 2.84 15.62 11.48
CA GLU A 75 3.57 16.31 12.55
C GLU A 75 2.73 16.42 13.83
N LYS A 76 1.43 16.71 13.70
CA LYS A 76 0.49 16.71 14.83
C LYS A 76 0.29 15.32 15.44
N PHE A 77 0.35 14.27 14.63
CA PHE A 77 0.29 12.89 15.13
C PHE A 77 1.54 12.55 15.94
N PHE A 78 2.72 12.78 15.37
CA PHE A 78 4.00 12.46 16.04
C PHE A 78 4.28 13.38 17.22
N GLY A 79 3.82 14.64 17.21
CA GLY A 79 3.95 15.57 18.34
C GLY A 79 3.22 15.14 19.62
N LYS A 80 2.40 14.08 19.57
CA LYS A 80 1.82 13.44 20.76
C LYS A 80 2.81 12.56 21.53
N TYR A 81 3.98 12.30 20.94
CA TYR A 81 5.04 11.48 21.48
C TYR A 81 6.32 12.34 21.54
N PRO A 82 6.41 13.33 22.45
CA PRO A 82 7.53 14.27 22.48
C PRO A 82 8.89 13.61 22.76
N GLU A 83 8.90 12.45 23.39
CA GLU A 83 10.08 11.61 23.59
C GLU A 83 10.60 10.96 22.30
N PHE A 84 9.74 10.81 21.29
CA PHE A 84 10.09 10.20 20.02
C PHE A 84 10.70 11.25 19.08
N ASP A 85 11.97 11.08 18.72
CA ASP A 85 12.73 11.98 17.84
C ASP A 85 12.27 11.88 16.37
N TYR A 86 11.05 12.30 16.06
CA TYR A 86 10.44 12.18 14.73
C TYR A 86 11.24 12.92 13.66
N LYS A 87 11.56 12.22 12.56
CA LYS A 87 12.23 12.80 11.39
C LYS A 87 11.23 13.05 10.25
N PRO A 88 10.70 14.28 10.06
CA PRO A 88 9.72 14.58 9.00
C PRO A 88 10.28 14.47 7.58
N GLY A 89 11.62 14.39 7.46
CA GLY A 89 12.30 14.10 6.22
C GLY A 89 12.32 12.62 5.82
N ARG A 90 11.89 11.69 6.67
CA ARG A 90 11.90 10.24 6.41
C ARG A 90 10.53 9.73 5.97
N ASN A 91 10.50 8.48 5.51
CA ASN A 91 9.26 7.78 5.18
C ASN A 91 8.36 7.66 6.43
N ALA A 92 7.14 8.20 6.35
CA ALA A 92 6.24 8.27 7.50
C ALA A 92 5.83 6.89 8.07
N ALA A 93 5.73 5.85 7.23
CA ALA A 93 5.44 4.50 7.72
C ALA A 93 6.61 3.91 8.49
N ARG A 94 7.86 4.17 8.05
CA ARG A 94 9.06 3.74 8.79
C ARG A 94 9.17 4.46 10.13
N GLU A 95 8.91 5.76 10.16
CA GLU A 95 8.87 6.50 11.43
C GLU A 95 7.78 5.97 12.37
N PHE A 96 6.60 5.60 11.85
CA PHE A 96 5.57 4.95 12.66
C PHE A 96 5.99 3.56 13.18
N GLN A 97 6.69 2.76 12.37
CA GLN A 97 7.24 1.48 12.81
C GLN A 97 8.31 1.66 13.91
N ARG A 98 9.17 2.67 13.79
CA ARG A 98 10.18 3.00 14.80
C ARG A 98 9.51 3.40 16.12
N LEU A 99 8.49 4.25 16.06
CA LEU A 99 7.67 4.61 17.21
C LEU A 99 7.03 3.35 17.83
N ALA A 100 6.47 2.45 17.02
CA ALA A 100 5.86 1.22 17.50
C ALA A 100 6.86 0.27 18.19
N GLY A 101 8.12 0.25 17.72
CA GLY A 101 9.22 -0.45 18.39
C GLY A 101 9.56 0.17 19.74
N GLU A 102 9.74 1.50 19.79
CA GLU A 102 10.07 2.23 21.02
C GLU A 102 8.98 2.12 22.10
N LYS A 103 7.71 2.09 21.67
CA LYS A 103 6.55 1.88 22.56
C LYS A 103 6.32 0.42 22.96
N GLY A 104 7.12 -0.53 22.45
CA GLY A 104 6.96 -1.95 22.73
C GLY A 104 5.69 -2.57 22.14
N TRP A 105 4.97 -1.86 21.25
CA TRP A 105 3.71 -2.32 20.67
C TRP A 105 3.88 -3.58 19.80
N SER A 106 4.96 -3.63 19.01
CA SER A 106 5.23 -4.80 18.16
C SER A 106 5.52 -6.06 18.97
N GLN A 107 6.28 -5.94 20.06
CA GLN A 107 6.55 -7.06 20.96
C GLN A 107 5.27 -7.53 21.66
N ALA A 108 4.46 -6.59 22.15
CA ALA A 108 3.21 -6.92 22.81
C ALA A 108 2.25 -7.72 21.91
N GLN A 109 2.16 -7.37 20.63
CA GLN A 109 1.35 -8.13 19.67
C GLN A 109 1.87 -9.56 19.45
N MET A 110 3.19 -9.76 19.39
CA MET A 110 3.77 -11.10 19.22
C MET A 110 3.53 -11.96 20.45
N GLU A 111 3.79 -11.42 21.65
CA GLU A 111 3.58 -12.13 22.92
C GLU A 111 2.11 -12.52 23.10
N LEU A 112 1.18 -11.60 22.81
CA LEU A 112 -0.24 -11.89 22.92
C LEU A 112 -0.71 -12.95 21.91
N LYS A 113 -0.16 -12.96 20.69
CA LYS A 113 -0.42 -14.02 19.69
C LYS A 113 0.09 -15.38 20.17
N GLU A 114 1.30 -15.44 20.71
CA GLU A 114 1.87 -16.66 21.26
C GLU A 114 1.07 -17.18 22.46
N MET A 115 0.61 -16.28 23.35
CA MET A 115 -0.29 -16.64 24.44
C MET A 115 -1.62 -17.22 23.93
N LYS A 116 -2.24 -16.58 22.93
CA LYS A 116 -3.48 -17.06 22.30
C LYS A 116 -3.27 -18.43 21.64
N LYS A 117 -2.13 -18.65 20.98
CA LYS A 117 -1.75 -19.93 20.36
C LYS A 117 -1.58 -21.04 21.40
N LYS A 118 -0.90 -20.76 22.52
CA LYS A 118 -0.70 -21.71 23.64
C LYS A 118 -2.01 -22.09 24.32
N LYS A 119 -2.99 -21.19 24.38
CA LYS A 119 -4.33 -21.46 24.94
C LYS A 119 -5.19 -22.36 24.06
N GLY A 120 -4.78 -22.61 22.80
CA GLY A 120 -5.19 -23.75 21.99
C GLY A 120 -6.68 -24.05 21.94
N GLY A 121 -7.47 -23.25 21.21
CA GLY A 121 -8.73 -23.58 20.53
C GLY A 121 -9.92 -24.16 21.33
N GLY A 122 -9.73 -24.71 22.52
CA GLY A 122 -10.79 -25.19 23.39
C GLY A 122 -11.40 -24.00 24.12
N GLU A 123 -12.73 -23.91 24.11
CA GLU A 123 -13.50 -23.02 24.98
C GLU A 123 -13.14 -23.33 26.44
N GLN A 124 -12.08 -22.70 26.94
CA GLN A 124 -11.79 -22.76 28.36
C GLN A 124 -12.76 -21.83 29.10
N PRO A 125 -13.31 -22.28 30.24
CA PRO A 125 -14.17 -21.47 31.08
C PRO A 125 -13.44 -20.19 31.51
N LYS A 126 -14.20 -19.11 31.73
CA LYS A 126 -13.78 -17.72 32.02
C LYS A 126 -12.75 -17.59 33.15
N LYS A 127 -11.52 -18.03 32.93
CA LYS A 127 -10.41 -17.90 33.87
C LYS A 127 -10.03 -16.42 33.92
N LYS A 128 -9.86 -15.88 35.14
CA LYS A 128 -9.45 -14.49 35.35
C LYS A 128 -8.15 -14.22 34.58
N MET A 129 -8.14 -13.14 33.79
CA MET A 129 -7.00 -12.70 32.99
C MET A 129 -5.78 -12.40 33.88
N SER A 130 -4.60 -12.90 33.52
CA SER A 130 -3.37 -12.63 34.26
C SER A 130 -2.99 -11.14 34.19
N PRO A 131 -2.24 -10.59 35.17
CA PRO A 131 -1.77 -9.20 35.10
C PRO A 131 -0.98 -8.89 33.83
N GLU A 132 -0.17 -9.85 33.37
CA GLU A 132 0.62 -9.73 32.14
C GLU A 132 -0.27 -9.66 30.90
N GLU A 133 -1.27 -10.55 30.79
CA GLU A 133 -2.21 -10.55 29.67
C GLU A 133 -3.02 -9.25 29.62
N LYS A 134 -3.36 -8.67 30.79
CA LYS A 134 -3.98 -7.34 30.87
C LYS A 134 -3.06 -6.25 30.32
N ARG A 135 -1.77 -6.26 30.68
CA ARG A 135 -0.77 -5.30 30.16
C ARG A 135 -0.63 -5.40 28.64
N LEU A 136 -0.49 -6.61 28.12
CA LEU A 136 -0.35 -6.85 26.68
C LEU A 136 -1.60 -6.44 25.90
N THR A 137 -2.78 -6.70 26.46
CA THR A 137 -4.05 -6.26 25.86
C THR A 137 -4.16 -4.74 25.84
N ALA A 138 -3.72 -4.05 26.89
CA ALA A 138 -3.69 -2.58 26.93
C ALA A 138 -2.77 -2.01 25.84
N LEU A 139 -1.55 -2.57 25.68
CA LEU A 139 -0.62 -2.17 24.63
C LEU A 139 -1.15 -2.46 23.22
N GLU A 140 -1.81 -3.61 23.01
CA GLU A 140 -2.45 -3.94 21.72
C GLU A 140 -3.56 -2.93 21.38
N SER A 141 -4.36 -2.54 22.37
CA SER A 141 -5.41 -1.52 22.21
C SER A 141 -4.82 -0.15 21.89
N GLU A 142 -3.78 0.28 22.63
CA GLU A 142 -3.09 1.55 22.40
C GLU A 142 -2.49 1.60 20.99
N TYR A 143 -1.82 0.53 20.56
CA TYR A 143 -1.29 0.44 19.21
C TYR A 143 -2.39 0.50 18.15
N GLY A 144 -3.52 -0.17 18.36
CA GLY A 144 -4.67 -0.13 17.45
C GLY A 144 -5.21 1.28 17.25
N ASP A 145 -5.31 2.05 18.34
CA ASP A 145 -5.73 3.46 18.31
C ASP A 145 -4.67 4.35 17.63
N ALA A 146 -3.40 4.22 18.02
CA ALA A 146 -2.28 4.96 17.43
C ALA A 146 -2.18 4.71 15.91
N LYS A 147 -2.29 3.44 15.49
CA LYS A 147 -2.29 3.03 14.09
C LYS A 147 -3.45 3.64 13.32
N THR A 148 -4.65 3.66 13.90
CA THR A 148 -5.83 4.29 13.28
C THR A 148 -5.63 5.79 13.10
N LYS A 149 -5.12 6.48 14.13
CA LYS A 149 -4.80 7.92 14.10
C LYS A 149 -3.71 8.23 13.07
N PHE A 150 -2.65 7.44 13.01
CA PHE A 150 -1.57 7.58 12.04
C PHE A 150 -2.10 7.50 10.61
N TYR A 151 -2.86 6.46 10.27
CA TYR A 151 -3.37 6.30 8.92
C TYR A 151 -4.35 7.40 8.52
N ARG A 152 -5.17 7.87 9.45
CA ARG A 152 -6.05 9.02 9.21
C ARG A 152 -5.26 10.29 8.88
N ALA A 153 -4.21 10.57 9.66
CA ALA A 153 -3.31 11.70 9.40
C ALA A 153 -2.61 11.57 8.04
N PHE A 154 -2.05 10.39 7.75
CA PHE A 154 -1.40 10.11 6.48
C PHE A 154 -2.35 10.30 5.29
N GLN A 155 -3.57 9.74 5.37
CA GLN A 155 -4.55 9.83 4.29
C GLN A 155 -4.94 11.27 3.98
N LYS A 156 -5.16 12.07 5.01
CA LYS A 156 -5.51 13.49 4.86
C LYS A 156 -4.38 14.25 4.17
N GLU A 157 -3.14 14.04 4.59
CA GLU A 157 -1.97 14.66 3.97
C GLU A 157 -1.76 14.18 2.53
N PHE A 158 -1.90 12.87 2.28
CA PHE A 158 -1.77 12.30 0.94
C PHE A 158 -2.81 12.87 -0.03
N ASN A 159 -4.08 12.86 0.35
CA ASN A 159 -5.16 13.36 -0.50
C ASN A 159 -5.11 14.89 -0.69
N ALA A 160 -4.50 15.64 0.24
CA ALA A 160 -4.29 17.08 0.08
C ALA A 160 -3.22 17.40 -0.97
N VAL A 161 -2.26 16.48 -1.17
CA VAL A 161 -1.14 16.65 -2.10
C VAL A 161 -1.49 16.09 -3.48
N PHE A 162 -2.13 14.92 -3.51
CA PHE A 162 -2.34 14.16 -4.73
C PHE A 162 -3.76 14.29 -5.25
N ASP A 163 -3.93 15.09 -6.29
CA ASP A 163 -4.98 14.86 -7.27
C ASP A 163 -4.53 13.85 -8.34
N ILE A 164 -5.48 13.33 -9.12
CA ILE A 164 -5.23 12.27 -10.10
C ILE A 164 -4.33 12.78 -11.26
N GLY A 165 -4.42 14.06 -11.62
CA GLY A 165 -3.60 14.68 -12.67
C GLY A 165 -2.16 14.89 -12.20
N TYR A 166 -1.97 15.44 -11.01
CA TYR A 166 -0.67 15.63 -10.39
C TYR A 166 0.07 14.30 -10.18
N LEU A 167 -0.63 13.23 -9.83
CA LEU A 167 -0.02 11.90 -9.75
C LEU A 167 0.64 11.47 -11.06
N CYS A 168 0.01 11.76 -12.20
CA CYS A 168 0.57 11.37 -13.50
C CYS A 168 1.86 12.15 -13.79
N GLU A 169 1.89 13.43 -13.46
CA GLU A 169 3.09 14.27 -13.56
C GLU A 169 4.22 13.77 -12.67
N VAL A 170 3.94 13.50 -11.38
CA VAL A 170 4.93 12.95 -10.43
C VAL A 170 5.49 11.60 -10.89
N LEU A 171 4.66 10.80 -11.57
CA LEU A 171 5.02 9.48 -12.09
C LEU A 171 5.64 9.51 -13.49
N GLY A 172 5.77 10.69 -14.11
CA GLY A 172 6.28 10.85 -15.48
C GLY A 172 5.40 10.19 -16.54
N LEU A 173 4.08 10.21 -16.35
CA LEU A 173 3.10 9.64 -17.28
C LEU A 173 2.46 10.74 -18.10
N GLU A 174 2.32 10.50 -19.41
CA GLU A 174 1.52 11.35 -20.28
C GLU A 174 0.06 11.31 -19.82
N ILE A 175 -0.55 12.49 -19.65
CA ILE A 175 -1.94 12.62 -19.17
C ILE A 175 -2.86 12.35 -20.37
N PRO A 176 -3.61 11.23 -20.41
CA PRO A 176 -4.55 10.98 -21.48
C PRO A 176 -5.78 11.89 -21.33
N GLU A 177 -6.39 12.27 -22.45
CA GLU A 177 -7.66 13.04 -22.47
C GLU A 177 -8.77 12.34 -21.69
N THR A 178 -8.81 11.01 -21.74
CA THR A 178 -9.75 10.17 -20.98
C THR A 178 -9.07 8.95 -20.40
N GLY A 179 -9.63 8.37 -19.33
CA GLY A 179 -9.12 7.10 -18.78
C GLY A 179 -7.94 7.24 -17.81
N LEU A 180 -7.69 8.42 -17.25
CA LEU A 180 -6.66 8.68 -16.23
C LEU A 180 -6.68 7.66 -15.07
N LYS A 181 -7.88 7.37 -14.56
CA LYS A 181 -8.10 6.35 -13.51
C LYS A 181 -7.74 4.93 -13.96
N LYS A 182 -7.81 4.63 -15.25
CA LYS A 182 -7.42 3.33 -15.81
C LYS A 182 -5.90 3.23 -15.95
N MET A 183 -5.26 4.32 -16.37
CA MET A 183 -3.80 4.41 -16.47
C MET A 183 -3.12 4.31 -15.10
N LEU A 184 -3.56 5.05 -14.10
CA LEU A 184 -2.96 4.96 -12.75
C LEU A 184 -3.07 3.57 -12.12
N ARG A 185 -3.99 2.72 -12.60
CA ARG A 185 -4.10 1.33 -12.14
C ARG A 185 -2.99 0.43 -12.66
N THR A 186 -2.33 0.79 -13.76
CA THR A 186 -1.20 0.03 -14.30
C THR A 186 0.11 0.39 -13.62
N VAL A 187 0.09 1.42 -12.77
CA VAL A 187 1.23 1.86 -11.99
C VAL A 187 1.22 1.16 -10.65
N HIS A 188 2.24 0.34 -10.40
CA HIS A 188 2.40 -0.35 -9.13
C HIS A 188 3.55 0.30 -8.38
N VAL A 189 3.23 1.13 -7.39
CA VAL A 189 4.19 1.80 -6.50
C VAL A 189 3.69 1.71 -5.06
N ASN A 190 4.59 1.75 -4.08
CA ASN A 190 4.18 1.83 -2.68
C ASN A 190 3.76 3.28 -2.35
N ILE A 191 2.60 3.44 -1.73
CA ILE A 191 2.02 4.77 -1.46
C ILE A 191 2.84 5.61 -0.47
N TYR A 192 3.55 4.98 0.48
CA TYR A 192 4.38 5.70 1.45
C TYR A 192 5.65 6.20 0.79
N GLU A 193 6.22 5.39 -0.10
CA GLU A 193 7.38 5.80 -0.91
C GLU A 193 7.01 6.90 -1.88
N LEU A 194 5.86 6.81 -2.54
CA LEU A 194 5.37 7.86 -3.41
C LEU A 194 5.19 9.19 -2.67
N HIS A 195 4.61 9.17 -1.48
CA HIS A 195 4.47 10.35 -0.65
C HIS A 195 5.84 10.92 -0.22
N HIS A 196 6.79 10.04 0.12
CA HIS A 196 8.14 10.45 0.51
C HIS A 196 8.95 11.01 -0.67
N TYR A 197 8.86 10.38 -1.84
CA TYR A 197 9.44 10.80 -3.11
C TYR A 197 8.96 12.19 -3.50
N GLU A 198 7.64 12.41 -3.46
CA GLU A 198 7.05 13.69 -3.81
C GLU A 198 7.45 14.81 -2.83
N LYS A 199 7.50 14.51 -1.52
CA LYS A 199 8.03 15.46 -0.52
C LYS A 199 9.48 15.83 -0.78
N ALA A 200 10.28 14.90 -1.28
CA ALA A 200 11.67 15.17 -1.65
C ALA A 200 11.76 16.12 -2.85
N LEU A 201 10.94 15.88 -3.88
CA LEU A 201 10.84 16.76 -5.06
C LEU A 201 10.45 18.20 -4.66
N ARG A 202 9.46 18.37 -3.78
CA ARG A 202 9.06 19.70 -3.27
C ARG A 202 10.16 20.44 -2.52
N LYS A 203 11.09 19.71 -1.90
CA LYS A 203 12.26 20.26 -1.22
C LYS A 203 13.44 20.50 -2.16
N GLY A 204 13.27 20.31 -3.47
CA GLY A 204 14.33 20.46 -4.46
C GLY A 204 15.40 19.37 -4.38
N ARG A 205 15.11 18.23 -3.73
CA ARG A 205 16.02 17.08 -3.70
C ARG A 205 15.92 16.30 -5.01
N THR A 206 17.02 15.68 -5.38
CA THR A 206 17.07 14.74 -6.48
C THR A 206 16.31 13.47 -6.10
N ALA A 207 15.49 12.99 -7.02
CA ALA A 207 14.73 11.77 -6.82
C ALA A 207 14.62 11.00 -8.13
N LYS A 208 14.60 9.67 -8.05
CA LYS A 208 14.59 8.76 -9.21
C LYS A 208 13.55 7.67 -9.03
N ILE A 209 12.84 7.37 -10.12
CA ILE A 209 11.97 6.19 -10.21
C ILE A 209 12.79 5.06 -10.81
N VAL A 210 12.86 3.93 -10.10
CA VAL A 210 13.56 2.74 -10.57
C VAL A 210 12.53 1.65 -10.85
N ASP A 211 12.52 1.17 -12.09
CA ASP A 211 11.70 0.02 -12.49
C ASP A 211 12.30 -1.27 -11.95
N MET A 212 11.61 -1.86 -10.97
CA MET A 212 12.02 -3.11 -10.35
C MET A 212 11.54 -4.30 -11.18
N ASP A 213 12.49 -5.18 -11.49
CA ASP A 213 12.20 -6.54 -11.90
C ASP A 213 12.46 -7.53 -10.76
N ARG A 214 12.02 -8.78 -10.98
CA ARG A 214 12.11 -9.83 -9.97
C ARG A 214 13.54 -10.27 -9.68
N ALA A 215 14.48 -10.04 -10.60
CA ALA A 215 15.89 -10.36 -10.39
C ALA A 215 16.53 -9.33 -9.44
N LEU A 216 16.27 -8.04 -9.67
CA LEU A 216 16.70 -6.94 -8.80
C LEU A 216 16.13 -7.06 -7.39
N MET A 217 14.85 -7.45 -7.25
CA MET A 217 14.24 -7.73 -5.94
C MET A 217 15.04 -8.78 -5.16
N ARG A 218 15.41 -9.90 -5.79
CA ARG A 218 16.20 -10.96 -5.15
C ARG A 218 17.60 -10.48 -4.76
N GLN A 219 18.23 -9.66 -5.60
CA GLN A 219 19.53 -9.08 -5.28
C GLN A 219 19.44 -8.10 -4.10
N SER A 220 18.42 -7.23 -4.06
CA SER A 220 18.22 -6.29 -2.95
C SER A 220 18.08 -7.01 -1.61
N LYS A 221 17.37 -8.16 -1.59
CA LYS A 221 17.22 -9.01 -0.42
C LYS A 221 18.54 -9.61 0.05
N SER A 222 19.40 -10.02 -0.89
CA SER A 222 20.74 -10.50 -0.56
C SER A 222 21.63 -9.41 0.06
N MET A 223 21.51 -8.16 -0.42
CA MET A 223 22.26 -7.04 0.15
C MET A 223 21.75 -6.62 1.53
N ALA A 224 20.43 -6.63 1.74
CA ALA A 224 19.84 -6.31 3.04
C ALA A 224 20.29 -7.30 4.14
N LEU A 225 20.31 -8.60 3.81
CA LEU A 225 20.73 -9.66 4.73
C LEU A 225 22.22 -9.57 5.12
N LEU A 226 23.08 -9.14 4.19
CA LEU A 226 24.51 -8.97 4.45
C LEU A 226 24.82 -7.74 5.31
N SER A 227 23.96 -6.73 5.32
CA SER A 227 24.20 -5.48 6.04
C SER A 227 23.98 -5.55 7.55
N GLY A 228 23.32 -6.60 8.08
CA GLY A 228 23.13 -6.82 9.52
C GLY A 228 22.28 -5.77 10.27
N SER A 229 22.12 -4.56 9.72
CA SER A 229 21.20 -3.54 10.19
C SER A 229 19.84 -3.77 9.54
N GLY A 230 18.82 -4.04 10.34
CA GLY A 230 17.46 -4.24 9.85
C GLY A 230 17.04 -3.09 8.93
N THR A 231 16.93 -3.39 7.62
CA THR A 231 16.29 -2.68 6.50
C THR A 231 16.08 -1.15 6.57
N ASP A 232 16.90 -0.40 7.29
CA ASP A 232 17.18 1.00 6.97
C ASP A 232 18.12 1.02 5.77
N ILE A 233 17.70 0.36 4.68
CA ILE A 233 18.08 0.80 3.37
C ILE A 233 17.34 2.13 3.18
N ASN A 234 17.83 3.16 3.86
CA ASN A 234 17.92 4.46 3.24
C ASN A 234 18.80 4.20 2.03
N ILE A 235 18.18 3.91 0.88
CA ILE A 235 18.86 4.08 -0.39
C ILE A 235 18.97 5.59 -0.63
N GLU A 236 19.59 6.29 0.32
CA GLU A 236 20.21 7.58 0.16
C GLU A 236 21.67 7.31 -0.27
N THR A 237 21.92 6.29 -1.10
CA THR A 237 23.28 5.87 -1.51
C THR A 237 23.98 6.88 -2.41
N SER A 238 23.47 8.10 -2.51
CA SER A 238 24.05 9.22 -3.26
C SER A 238 23.36 10.57 -2.95
N GLY A 239 22.52 10.65 -1.91
CA GLY A 239 21.62 11.79 -1.67
C GLY A 239 20.35 11.80 -2.53
N ASP A 240 20.25 10.90 -3.52
CA ASP A 240 19.05 10.71 -4.33
C ASP A 240 17.98 9.92 -3.57
N ILE A 241 16.72 10.36 -3.63
CA ILE A 241 15.56 9.59 -3.13
C ILE A 241 15.07 8.63 -4.21
N ILE A 242 15.10 7.33 -3.93
CA ILE A 242 14.65 6.30 -4.87
C ILE A 242 13.24 5.83 -4.54
N MET A 243 12.36 5.82 -5.55
CA MET A 243 11.05 5.16 -5.49
C MET A 243 11.03 3.98 -6.46
N PHE A 244 10.51 2.85 -6.02
CA PHE A 244 10.39 1.67 -6.85
C PHE A 244 9.03 1.58 -7.56
N ARG A 245 9.09 1.30 -8.86
CA ARG A 245 7.92 0.98 -9.69
C ARG A 245 7.99 -0.48 -10.12
N PHE A 246 6.90 -1.20 -9.94
CA PHE A 246 6.83 -2.65 -10.16
C PHE A 246 6.04 -2.96 -11.43
N LYS A 247 6.51 -3.94 -12.19
CA LYS A 247 5.78 -4.44 -13.38
C LYS A 247 4.51 -5.19 -13.00
N LYS A 248 4.51 -5.87 -11.86
CA LYS A 248 3.41 -6.72 -11.39
C LYS A 248 2.95 -6.30 -9.99
N VAL A 249 1.65 -6.45 -9.74
CA VAL A 249 1.05 -6.19 -8.42
C VAL A 249 1.63 -7.14 -7.36
N GLU A 250 1.92 -8.38 -7.74
CA GLU A 250 2.48 -9.39 -6.83
C GLU A 250 3.85 -8.96 -6.30
N ASP A 251 4.72 -8.41 -7.15
CA ASP A 251 6.05 -7.97 -6.74
C ASP A 251 5.96 -6.75 -5.80
N LEU A 252 5.03 -5.83 -6.06
CA LEU A 252 4.72 -4.71 -5.15
C LEU A 252 4.20 -5.22 -3.79
N ALA A 253 3.34 -6.24 -3.80
CA ALA A 253 2.76 -6.81 -2.58
C ALA A 253 3.83 -7.49 -1.73
N ASP A 254 4.68 -8.32 -2.35
CA ASP A 254 5.82 -8.97 -1.70
C ASP A 254 6.75 -7.90 -1.09
N TYR A 255 7.15 -6.90 -1.88
CA TYR A 255 7.97 -5.76 -1.43
C TYR A 255 7.37 -5.03 -0.22
N THR A 256 6.09 -4.68 -0.33
CA THR A 256 5.37 -3.93 0.69
C THR A 256 5.29 -4.71 2.00
N HIS A 257 5.10 -6.03 1.92
CA HIS A 257 4.99 -6.89 3.09
C HIS A 257 6.35 -7.13 3.75
N GLU A 258 7.39 -7.36 2.96
CA GLU A 258 8.77 -7.54 3.45
C GLU A 258 9.29 -6.30 4.18
N ASN A 259 8.92 -5.10 3.72
CA ASN A 259 9.32 -3.84 4.33
C ASN A 259 8.31 -3.30 5.37
N GLY A 260 7.22 -4.04 5.63
CA GLY A 260 6.15 -3.62 6.54
C GLY A 260 5.44 -2.30 6.15
N LEU A 261 5.55 -1.86 4.89
CA LEU A 261 4.98 -0.60 4.37
C LEU A 261 3.49 -0.76 4.03
N ILE A 262 2.74 -1.44 4.89
CA ILE A 262 1.38 -1.91 4.64
C ILE A 262 0.37 -0.84 5.05
N TYR A 263 -0.44 -0.40 4.09
CA TYR A 263 -1.62 0.43 4.36
C TYR A 263 -2.90 -0.40 4.26
N SER A 264 -3.76 -0.30 5.28
CA SER A 264 -5.03 -1.04 5.29
C SER A 264 -6.05 -0.43 4.34
N LYS A 265 -6.51 -1.22 3.36
CA LYS A 265 -7.62 -0.84 2.48
C LYS A 265 -8.91 -0.51 3.24
N MET A 266 -9.16 -1.19 4.36
CA MET A 266 -10.34 -0.94 5.20
C MET A 266 -10.30 0.45 5.88
N LEU A 267 -9.09 0.98 6.06
CA LEU A 267 -8.88 2.30 6.66
C LEU A 267 -8.86 3.41 5.60
N ALA A 268 -8.63 3.07 4.33
CA ALA A 268 -8.84 3.95 3.18
C ALA A 268 -10.33 4.16 2.90
N LYS A 269 -10.99 5.00 3.71
CA LYS A 269 -12.44 5.22 3.64
C LYS A 269 -12.84 6.40 2.74
N GLU A 270 -12.04 7.47 2.71
CA GLU A 270 -12.42 8.73 2.06
C GLU A 270 -12.20 8.68 0.54
N GLU A 271 -12.94 9.53 -0.17
CA GLU A 271 -12.71 9.75 -1.60
C GLU A 271 -11.36 10.44 -1.84
N GLY A 272 -10.78 10.22 -3.03
CA GLY A 272 -9.48 10.79 -3.39
C GLY A 272 -8.52 9.79 -4.04
N ALA A 273 -7.32 10.27 -4.31
CA ALA A 273 -6.26 9.51 -4.97
C ALA A 273 -5.91 8.21 -4.23
N LEU A 274 -5.79 8.27 -2.89
CA LEU A 274 -5.33 7.13 -2.10
C LEU A 274 -6.28 5.93 -2.21
N LYS A 275 -7.59 6.17 -2.07
CA LYS A 275 -8.62 5.14 -2.20
C LYS A 275 -8.60 4.49 -3.58
N HIS A 276 -8.28 5.25 -4.63
CA HIS A 276 -8.19 4.71 -5.97
C HIS A 276 -6.95 3.82 -6.17
N MET A 277 -5.78 4.25 -5.69
CA MET A 277 -4.55 3.47 -5.79
C MET A 277 -4.64 2.14 -5.00
N LEU A 278 -5.16 2.18 -3.78
CA LEU A 278 -5.26 0.99 -2.91
C LEU A 278 -6.30 -0.04 -3.36
N ARG A 279 -7.27 0.33 -4.20
CA ARG A 279 -8.31 -0.60 -4.63
C ARG A 279 -7.77 -1.78 -5.44
N HIS A 280 -6.64 -1.65 -6.12
CA HIS A 280 -6.11 -2.67 -7.05
C HIS A 280 -4.92 -3.45 -6.53
N VAL A 281 -4.12 -2.88 -5.62
CA VAL A 281 -3.08 -3.65 -4.90
C VAL A 281 -3.69 -4.85 -4.17
N GLY A 282 -4.93 -4.72 -3.68
CA GLY A 282 -5.65 -5.80 -3.01
C GLY A 282 -6.27 -6.89 -3.92
N LEU A 283 -6.15 -6.81 -5.25
CA LEU A 283 -6.72 -7.82 -6.17
C LEU A 283 -5.68 -8.83 -6.71
N GLY A 284 -4.39 -8.50 -6.66
CA GLY A 284 -3.29 -9.30 -7.23
C GLY A 284 -2.85 -10.49 -6.38
N ARG A 285 -3.71 -11.51 -6.25
CA ARG A 285 -3.64 -12.68 -5.32
C ARG A 285 -4.30 -12.40 -3.98
N GLY A 286 -5.20 -13.29 -3.59
CA GLY A 286 -5.15 -13.85 -2.24
C GLY A 286 -5.29 -12.91 -1.03
N PHE A 287 -5.68 -11.63 -1.17
CA PHE A 287 -6.25 -10.85 -0.06
C PHE A 287 -7.58 -11.45 0.44
N ARG A 288 -7.99 -12.61 -0.09
CA ARG A 288 -8.70 -13.64 0.66
C ARG A 288 -7.84 -14.10 1.84
N SER A 289 -7.80 -13.25 2.87
CA SER A 289 -7.64 -13.63 4.26
C SER A 289 -6.35 -14.39 4.58
N ILE A 290 -5.21 -13.69 4.58
CA ILE A 290 -4.07 -14.11 5.42
C ILE A 290 -4.40 -13.93 6.92
N GLU A 291 -5.47 -13.21 7.26
CA GLU A 291 -6.11 -13.32 8.58
C GLU A 291 -6.81 -14.68 8.85
N ARG A 292 -6.99 -15.56 7.85
CA ARG A 292 -7.56 -16.91 8.04
C ARG A 292 -6.60 -18.06 7.77
N LYS A 293 -5.41 -17.84 7.18
CA LYS A 293 -4.49 -18.94 6.81
C LYS A 293 -3.51 -19.41 7.89
N ASN A 294 -3.66 -18.95 9.13
CA ASN A 294 -3.03 -19.61 10.30
C ASN A 294 -3.97 -20.62 11.00
N SER A 295 -5.08 -21.02 10.36
CA SER A 295 -6.15 -21.81 11.01
C SER A 295 -6.24 -23.28 10.63
N THR A 296 -5.56 -23.80 9.60
CA THR A 296 -5.72 -25.22 9.22
C THR A 296 -4.51 -25.74 8.47
N ASP A 297 -3.49 -26.14 9.21
CA ASP A 297 -2.63 -27.27 8.83
C ASP A 297 -2.42 -28.09 10.10
N SER A 298 -3.49 -28.75 10.54
CA SER A 298 -3.45 -29.80 11.54
C SER A 298 -3.67 -31.15 10.86
N LEU A 299 -2.61 -31.96 10.87
CA LEU A 299 -2.68 -33.39 11.15
C LEU A 299 -3.44 -34.27 10.15
N THR A 300 -2.73 -34.72 9.11
CA THR A 300 -2.91 -36.11 8.63
C THR A 300 -1.79 -36.96 9.23
N LEU A 301 -1.94 -37.31 10.51
CA LEU A 301 -1.04 -38.22 11.19
C LEU A 301 -1.51 -39.66 10.88
N ARG A 302 -0.67 -40.39 10.15
CA ARG A 302 -0.87 -41.79 9.78
C ARG A 302 -1.06 -42.63 11.05
N ARG A 303 -2.15 -43.39 11.08
CA ARG A 303 -2.39 -44.47 12.05
C ARG A 303 -1.42 -45.61 11.71
N ILE A 304 -0.39 -45.79 12.54
CA ILE A 304 0.36 -47.05 12.61
C ILE A 304 -0.39 -47.91 13.62
N THR A 305 -1.08 -48.94 13.13
CA THR A 305 -1.63 -50.01 13.96
C THR A 305 -0.48 -50.96 14.29
N VAL A 306 -0.05 -50.97 15.55
CA VAL A 306 0.73 -52.07 16.12
C VAL A 306 -0.28 -53.09 16.59
N GLY A 307 -0.30 -54.26 15.94
CA GLY A 307 -1.05 -55.44 16.34
C GLY A 307 -0.06 -56.57 16.62
N SER A 308 -0.20 -57.12 17.81
CA SER A 308 0.58 -58.18 18.46
C SER A 308 0.65 -59.50 17.70
#